data_AF-A0A947RSF8-F1
#
_entry.id   AF-A0A947RSF8-F1
#
_cell.length_a   1.000
_cell.length_b   1.000
_cell.length_c   1.000
_cell.angle_alpha   90.00
_cell.angle_beta   90.00
_cell.angle_gamma   90.00
#
_symmetry.space_group_name_H-M   'P 1'
#
loop_
_entity.id
_entity.type
_entity.pdbx_description
1 polymer ?
#
loop_
_entity_poly.entity_id
_entity_poly.type
_entity_poly.pdbx_seq_one_letter_code
_entity_poly.pdbx_strand_id
1 'polypeptide(L)'
;MKSWRRHGPAALALLCALFASSAALADLALRNQERSARLNRVVSGLLPPDGLLAVGVAGGFFAAYHGPADLRYPIGFRTAGLELEYGPWPWLNLRLDQPYRTWSGGRDDLPASGSGLADGGAGLLVSLPMPSRGLGLAFDARTTLPTGNEADGLGEGSPSPYAGLALSAALWTRAQMPELRLHLNFGRRFQSRDEGRGAVVVGRLESWPPLYPAVRAGGAASDNDATVFGAALEFRKSLVSLFVEYYGERYGDAVDISAREFPRHLAAGLRWGGEEGLALSWGYEVFLGLEDPATSFVAAYPDFVLHAGLSYSFAAGGSDSDRDGIPDRLDLCPGAAEDRDGHLDEDGCPDPDNDEDGIPDVEDLAPDYPEDYDGYLDHDGIPDLDNDGDGILDAADACPDVPEDMDGHQDADGCPEEFLDADGDGLPDEEDLCPGDAEDPDGFEDEDGCPEEDNDLDGIADALDQCPGVAEDYDGVADEDGCPE
;
A
#
# COMPACT_ATOMS: atom_id res chain seq x y z
N MET A 1 5.82 -40.95 -29.24
CA MET A 1 5.96 -39.58 -28.72
C MET A 1 7.05 -39.61 -27.66
N LYS A 2 8.29 -39.40 -28.11
CA LYS A 2 9.52 -39.29 -27.33
C LYS A 2 9.99 -37.85 -27.46
N SER A 3 10.63 -37.34 -26.40
CA SER A 3 10.96 -35.93 -26.11
C SER A 3 9.68 -35.14 -25.79
N TRP A 4 9.49 -34.54 -24.63
CA TRP A 4 10.38 -33.64 -23.91
C TRP A 4 10.51 -34.02 -22.42
N ARG A 5 11.74 -34.34 -22.01
CA ARG A 5 12.21 -34.26 -20.62
C ARG A 5 13.61 -33.67 -20.72
N ARG A 6 13.79 -32.44 -20.23
CA ARG A 6 15.05 -31.81 -19.77
C ARG A 6 14.94 -30.29 -19.89
N HIS A 7 14.44 -29.68 -18.81
CA HIS A 7 14.71 -28.35 -18.23
C HIS A 7 13.86 -28.39 -16.95
N GLY A 8 14.32 -28.47 -15.72
CA GLY A 8 15.50 -27.99 -15.03
C GLY A 8 14.95 -27.37 -13.73
N PRO A 9 15.30 -27.84 -12.51
CA PRO A 9 14.65 -27.43 -11.26
C PRO A 9 14.96 -25.99 -10.80
N ALA A 10 15.49 -25.15 -11.68
CA ALA A 10 15.85 -23.76 -11.40
C ALA A 10 14.64 -22.80 -11.36
N ALA A 11 13.53 -23.14 -12.01
CA ALA A 11 12.33 -22.30 -12.02
C ALA A 11 11.55 -22.33 -10.69
N LEU A 12 11.76 -23.35 -9.85
CA LEU A 12 11.02 -23.52 -8.58
C LEU A 12 11.78 -22.91 -7.38
N ALA A 13 13.09 -22.70 -7.50
CA ALA A 13 13.91 -22.07 -6.46
C ALA A 13 13.80 -20.54 -6.47
N LEU A 14 13.64 -19.92 -7.65
CA LEU A 14 13.36 -18.48 -7.78
C LEU A 14 11.97 -18.09 -7.24
N LEU A 15 11.02 -19.04 -7.26
CA LEU A 15 9.66 -18.84 -6.74
C LEU A 15 9.56 -18.94 -5.21
N CYS A 16 10.57 -19.48 -4.51
CA CYS A 16 10.56 -19.56 -3.04
C CYS A 16 11.41 -18.48 -2.37
N ALA A 17 12.41 -17.91 -3.06
CA ALA A 17 13.23 -16.82 -2.51
C ALA A 17 12.52 -15.45 -2.53
N LEU A 18 11.48 -15.27 -3.36
CA LEU A 18 10.63 -14.08 -3.37
C LEU A 18 9.56 -14.06 -2.26
N PHE A 19 9.43 -15.10 -1.45
CA PHE A 19 8.41 -15.19 -0.40
C PHE A 19 8.92 -14.90 1.02
N ALA A 20 10.22 -14.65 1.22
CA ALA A 20 10.78 -14.48 2.55
C ALA A 20 10.74 -13.03 3.11
N SER A 21 10.37 -12.03 2.30
CA SER A 21 10.24 -10.62 2.73
C SER A 21 8.80 -10.11 2.74
N SER A 22 7.82 -11.00 2.52
CA SER A 22 6.42 -10.62 2.27
C SER A 22 5.57 -10.45 3.54
N ALA A 23 6.11 -10.71 4.74
CA ALA A 23 5.31 -10.64 5.97
C ALA A 23 5.04 -9.19 6.44
N ALA A 24 5.93 -8.25 6.15
CA ALA A 24 5.73 -6.83 6.49
C ALA A 24 4.99 -6.06 5.37
N LEU A 25 5.23 -6.39 4.10
CA LEU A 25 4.53 -5.81 2.96
C LEU A 25 3.12 -6.37 2.72
N ALA A 26 2.82 -7.57 3.24
CA ALA A 26 1.45 -8.09 3.22
C ALA A 26 0.52 -7.28 4.13
N ASP A 27 1.01 -6.64 5.19
CA ASP A 27 0.15 -5.91 6.13
C ASP A 27 -0.22 -4.50 5.64
N LEU A 28 0.60 -3.88 4.77
CA LEU A 28 0.29 -2.61 4.11
C LEU A 28 -0.52 -2.78 2.80
N ALA A 29 -0.32 -3.86 2.04
CA ALA A 29 -1.05 -4.09 0.79
C ALA A 29 -2.47 -4.67 0.98
N LEU A 30 -2.84 -5.16 2.17
CA LEU A 30 -4.11 -5.84 2.43
C LEU A 30 -5.30 -4.94 2.81
N ARG A 31 -5.16 -3.61 2.85
CA ARG A 31 -6.26 -2.70 3.26
C ARG A 31 -7.16 -2.13 2.15
N ASN A 32 -7.04 -2.57 0.89
CA ASN A 32 -7.75 -1.95 -0.25
C ASN A 32 -8.84 -2.80 -0.92
N GLN A 33 -9.56 -3.61 -0.13
CA GLN A 33 -10.59 -4.54 -0.61
C GLN A 33 -12.03 -3.97 -0.64
N GLU A 34 -12.20 -2.66 -0.41
CA GLU A 34 -13.49 -1.99 -0.13
C GLU A 34 -13.89 -0.97 -1.20
N ARG A 35 -13.81 -1.34 -2.47
CA ARG A 35 -13.85 -0.33 -3.55
C ARG A 35 -15.25 0.04 -4.04
N SER A 36 -16.30 -0.27 -3.30
CA SER A 36 -17.63 0.26 -3.59
C SER A 36 -18.49 0.32 -2.35
N ALA A 37 -19.25 1.40 -2.23
CA ALA A 37 -20.33 1.51 -1.25
C ALA A 37 -21.52 0.62 -1.59
N ARG A 38 -21.59 -0.03 -2.76
CA ARG A 38 -22.75 -0.78 -3.23
C ARG A 38 -22.54 -2.29 -3.12
N LEU A 39 -23.56 -2.98 -2.64
CA LEU A 39 -23.78 -4.40 -2.87
C LEU A 39 -24.54 -4.58 -4.20
N ASN A 40 -25.79 -5.07 -4.17
CA ASN A 40 -26.63 -5.10 -5.36
C ASN A 40 -27.68 -3.97 -5.34
N ARG A 41 -28.47 -3.84 -4.27
CA ARG A 41 -29.39 -2.71 -4.04
C ARG A 41 -29.11 -1.97 -2.73
N VAL A 42 -28.60 -2.68 -1.73
CA VAL A 42 -28.18 -2.12 -0.45
C VAL A 42 -26.88 -1.34 -0.62
N VAL A 43 -26.78 -0.22 0.08
CA VAL A 43 -25.55 0.57 0.16
C VAL A 43 -24.99 0.55 1.59
N SER A 44 -23.66 0.55 1.67
CA SER A 44 -22.88 0.60 2.89
C SER A 44 -22.80 2.03 3.44
N GLY A 45 -22.94 2.16 4.75
CA GLY A 45 -22.61 3.37 5.49
C GLY A 45 -21.12 3.48 5.85
N LEU A 46 -20.34 2.42 5.59
CA LEU A 46 -18.88 2.45 5.59
C LEU A 46 -18.45 2.79 4.16
N LEU A 47 -18.06 4.03 3.91
CA LEU A 47 -17.70 4.49 2.56
C LEU A 47 -16.31 4.00 2.15
N PRO A 48 -16.06 3.88 0.83
CA PRO A 48 -14.73 3.59 0.31
C PRO A 48 -13.70 4.65 0.71
N PRO A 49 -12.40 4.32 0.64
CA PRO A 49 -11.33 5.30 0.85
C PRO A 49 -11.39 6.44 -0.19
N ASP A 50 -10.76 7.54 0.17
CA ASP A 50 -10.64 8.75 -0.63
C ASP A 50 -9.81 8.56 -1.90
N GLY A 51 -10.07 9.45 -2.87
CA GLY A 51 -9.48 9.40 -4.20
C GLY A 51 -9.96 8.21 -5.03
N LEU A 52 -10.90 7.39 -4.55
CA LEU A 52 -11.32 6.21 -5.29
C LEU A 52 -12.21 6.59 -6.48
N LEU A 53 -11.78 6.31 -7.70
CA LEU A 53 -12.62 6.33 -8.89
C LEU A 53 -12.80 4.90 -9.40
N ALA A 54 -14.01 4.36 -9.31
CA ALA A 54 -14.37 3.09 -9.93
C ALA A 54 -15.20 3.32 -11.20
N VAL A 55 -14.77 2.70 -12.30
CA VAL A 55 -15.50 2.66 -13.56
C VAL A 55 -15.80 1.21 -13.88
N GLY A 56 -17.06 0.90 -14.16
CA GLY A 56 -17.47 -0.46 -14.45
C GLY A 56 -18.51 -0.57 -15.54
N VAL A 57 -18.58 -1.76 -16.12
CA VAL A 57 -19.69 -2.20 -16.95
C VAL A 57 -20.41 -3.31 -16.21
N ALA A 58 -21.71 -3.16 -16.05
CA ALA A 58 -22.56 -4.16 -15.44
C ALA A 58 -23.72 -4.48 -16.35
N GLY A 59 -24.14 -5.73 -16.36
CA GLY A 59 -25.27 -6.16 -17.15
C GLY A 59 -26.05 -7.25 -16.45
N GLY A 60 -27.28 -7.43 -16.89
CA GLY A 60 -28.12 -8.47 -16.36
C GLY A 60 -29.12 -8.98 -17.37
N PHE A 61 -29.63 -10.17 -17.10
CA PHE A 61 -30.66 -10.81 -17.89
C PHE A 61 -31.76 -11.33 -16.97
N PHE A 62 -32.99 -11.20 -17.45
CA PHE A 62 -34.12 -11.88 -16.87
C PHE A 62 -35.14 -12.28 -17.93
N ALA A 63 -36.01 -13.19 -17.56
CA ALA A 63 -37.24 -13.47 -18.28
C ALA A 63 -38.42 -13.12 -17.38
N ALA A 64 -39.45 -12.51 -17.97
CA ALA A 64 -40.70 -12.28 -17.28
C ALA A 64 -41.84 -12.89 -18.10
N TYR A 65 -42.72 -13.59 -17.39
CA TYR A 65 -43.92 -14.20 -17.95
C TYR A 65 -45.11 -13.28 -17.68
N HIS A 66 -45.68 -12.74 -18.75
CA HIS A 66 -46.77 -11.78 -18.66
C HIS A 66 -48.09 -12.43 -19.05
N GLY A 67 -49.15 -12.20 -18.25
CA GLY A 67 -50.54 -12.52 -18.60
C GLY A 67 -51.27 -13.38 -17.57
N PRO A 68 -52.63 -13.39 -17.58
CA PRO A 68 -53.43 -14.36 -16.83
C PRO A 68 -53.03 -15.79 -17.23
N ALA A 69 -53.39 -16.79 -16.42
CA ALA A 69 -52.93 -18.18 -16.53
C ALA A 69 -52.93 -18.78 -17.97
N ASP A 70 -53.81 -18.28 -18.86
CA ASP A 70 -54.01 -18.76 -20.22
C ASP A 70 -53.23 -17.99 -21.32
N LEU A 71 -52.46 -16.93 -20.98
CA LEU A 71 -51.78 -16.03 -21.95
C LEU A 71 -50.33 -15.69 -21.56
N ARG A 72 -49.58 -16.63 -20.96
CA ARG A 72 -48.17 -16.41 -20.60
C ARG A 72 -47.26 -16.46 -21.82
N TYR A 73 -46.57 -15.36 -22.12
CA TYR A 73 -45.52 -15.32 -23.14
C TYR A 73 -44.16 -14.99 -22.53
N PRO A 74 -43.08 -15.68 -22.92
CA PRO A 74 -41.73 -15.36 -22.44
C PRO A 74 -41.20 -14.11 -23.16
N ILE A 75 -40.94 -13.05 -22.40
CA ILE A 75 -40.15 -11.90 -22.89
C ILE A 75 -38.81 -11.93 -22.17
N GLY A 76 -37.74 -11.96 -22.95
CA GLY A 76 -36.37 -11.91 -22.47
C GLY A 76 -35.86 -10.48 -22.45
N PHE A 77 -35.35 -10.06 -21.31
CA PHE A 77 -34.84 -8.72 -21.07
C PHE A 77 -33.35 -8.77 -20.77
N ARG A 78 -32.61 -7.79 -21.29
CA ARG A 78 -31.17 -7.66 -21.04
C ARG A 78 -30.83 -6.20 -20.78
N THR A 79 -29.93 -5.97 -19.85
CA THR A 79 -29.38 -4.65 -19.57
C THR A 79 -27.85 -4.71 -19.63
N ALA A 80 -27.25 -3.63 -20.11
CA ALA A 80 -25.83 -3.36 -20.00
C ALA A 80 -25.69 -1.87 -19.70
N GLY A 81 -24.90 -1.49 -18.71
CA GLY A 81 -24.76 -0.11 -18.28
C GLY A 81 -23.35 0.22 -17.89
N LEU A 82 -23.02 1.50 -18.03
CA LEU A 82 -21.83 2.09 -17.44
C LEU A 82 -22.15 2.49 -16.00
N GLU A 83 -21.28 2.13 -15.07
CA GLU A 83 -21.34 2.51 -13.67
C GLU A 83 -20.08 3.32 -13.32
N LEU A 84 -20.27 4.46 -12.66
CA LEU A 84 -19.20 5.29 -12.15
C LEU A 84 -19.44 5.58 -10.67
N GLU A 85 -18.41 5.36 -9.87
CA GLU A 85 -18.39 5.66 -8.45
C GLU A 85 -17.13 6.46 -8.14
N TYR A 86 -17.29 7.61 -7.48
CA TYR A 86 -16.17 8.49 -7.16
C TYR A 86 -16.24 8.94 -5.71
N GLY A 87 -15.21 8.61 -4.93
CA GLY A 87 -15.02 9.05 -3.55
C GLY A 87 -13.97 10.16 -3.49
N PRO A 88 -14.30 11.43 -3.77
CA PRO A 88 -13.33 12.54 -3.71
C PRO A 88 -12.83 12.82 -2.28
N TRP A 89 -13.60 12.41 -1.26
CA TRP A 89 -13.26 12.60 0.15
C TRP A 89 -13.72 11.38 0.97
N PRO A 90 -13.14 11.11 2.15
CA PRO A 90 -13.51 9.95 2.99
C PRO A 90 -14.99 9.96 3.45
N TRP A 91 -15.63 11.12 3.43
CA TRP A 91 -17.01 11.31 3.86
C TRP A 91 -18.00 11.46 2.70
N LEU A 92 -17.54 11.44 1.44
CA LEU A 92 -18.38 11.67 0.27
C LEU A 92 -18.19 10.59 -0.79
N ASN A 93 -19.28 10.03 -1.27
CA ASN A 93 -19.27 9.14 -2.43
C ASN A 93 -20.33 9.60 -3.43
N LEU A 94 -19.92 9.73 -4.69
CA LEU A 94 -20.73 10.12 -5.82
C LEU A 94 -20.95 8.93 -6.73
N ARG A 95 -22.16 8.79 -7.26
CA ARG A 95 -22.52 7.72 -8.18
C ARG A 95 -23.24 8.25 -9.40
N LEU A 96 -22.88 7.70 -10.55
CA LEU A 96 -23.61 7.83 -11.80
C LEU A 96 -23.73 6.46 -12.46
N ASP A 97 -24.91 6.16 -13.02
CA ASP A 97 -25.07 5.00 -13.88
C ASP A 97 -25.95 5.31 -15.08
N GLN A 98 -25.65 4.69 -16.22
CA GLN A 98 -26.42 4.86 -17.45
C GLN A 98 -26.66 3.49 -18.08
N PRO A 99 -27.87 2.92 -17.88
CA PRO A 99 -28.23 1.65 -18.47
C PRO A 99 -28.68 1.80 -19.92
N TYR A 100 -28.35 0.79 -20.71
CA TYR A 100 -28.91 0.46 -22.00
C TYR A 100 -29.71 -0.84 -21.83
N ARG A 101 -30.95 -0.86 -22.33
CA ARG A 101 -31.86 -2.00 -22.16
C ARG A 101 -32.30 -2.52 -23.52
N THR A 102 -32.46 -3.83 -23.60
CA THR A 102 -32.99 -4.53 -24.77
C THR A 102 -34.05 -5.53 -24.31
N TRP A 103 -35.01 -5.80 -25.17
CA TRP A 103 -35.98 -6.87 -24.98
C TRP A 103 -36.21 -7.63 -26.27
N SER A 104 -36.59 -8.89 -26.14
CA SER A 104 -36.93 -9.77 -27.25
C SER A 104 -38.04 -10.72 -26.83
N GLY A 105 -39.03 -10.91 -27.69
CA GLY A 105 -40.30 -11.57 -27.39
C GLY A 105 -41.48 -10.61 -27.53
N GLY A 106 -42.70 -11.11 -27.64
CA GLY A 106 -43.88 -10.26 -27.81
C GLY A 106 -45.13 -11.01 -28.27
N ARG A 107 -46.19 -10.24 -28.51
CA ARG A 107 -47.51 -10.62 -29.04
C ARG A 107 -47.84 -9.68 -30.20
N ASP A 108 -48.88 -9.96 -31.00
CA ASP A 108 -49.31 -9.13 -32.14
C ASP A 108 -49.54 -7.63 -31.83
N ASP A 109 -49.72 -7.27 -30.54
CA ASP A 109 -49.94 -5.91 -30.00
C ASP A 109 -48.69 -5.26 -29.36
N LEU A 110 -47.55 -5.95 -29.29
CA LEU A 110 -46.28 -5.43 -28.76
C LEU A 110 -45.11 -5.70 -29.73
N PRO A 111 -44.15 -4.77 -29.89
CA PRO A 111 -42.98 -5.00 -30.73
C PRO A 111 -42.21 -6.25 -30.30
N ALA A 112 -41.92 -7.14 -31.26
CA ALA A 112 -41.22 -8.42 -31.01
C ALA A 112 -39.79 -8.26 -30.44
N SER A 113 -39.20 -7.07 -30.56
CA SER A 113 -37.93 -6.71 -29.95
C SER A 113 -37.74 -5.20 -29.97
N GLY A 114 -36.91 -4.69 -29.07
CA GLY A 114 -36.46 -3.31 -29.09
C GLY A 114 -35.28 -3.07 -28.16
N SER A 115 -34.75 -1.85 -28.21
CA SER A 115 -33.56 -1.46 -27.47
C SER A 115 -33.41 0.05 -27.37
N GLY A 116 -32.76 0.53 -26.31
CA GLY A 116 -32.37 1.93 -26.19
C GLY A 116 -31.80 2.28 -24.83
N LEU A 117 -31.48 3.56 -24.66
CA LEU A 117 -31.12 4.09 -23.35
C LEU A 117 -32.33 4.02 -22.42
N ALA A 118 -32.08 3.56 -21.21
CA ALA A 118 -33.02 3.65 -20.12
C ALA A 118 -32.66 4.82 -19.21
N ASP A 119 -33.53 5.11 -18.25
CA ASP A 119 -33.26 6.18 -17.29
C ASP A 119 -31.96 5.90 -16.52
N GLY A 120 -31.09 6.92 -16.51
CA GLY A 120 -29.85 6.91 -15.73
C GLY A 120 -30.12 7.07 -14.24
N GLY A 121 -29.09 6.84 -13.44
CA GLY A 121 -29.08 7.08 -12.00
C GLY A 121 -28.04 8.11 -11.62
N ALA A 122 -28.36 8.96 -10.64
CA ALA A 122 -27.40 9.78 -9.93
C ALA A 122 -27.57 9.58 -8.43
N GLY A 123 -26.46 9.48 -7.70
CA GLY A 123 -26.44 9.22 -6.27
C GLY A 123 -25.34 9.98 -5.54
N LEU A 124 -25.60 10.26 -4.28
CA LEU A 124 -24.72 10.90 -3.32
C LEU A 124 -24.87 10.15 -1.99
N LEU A 125 -23.75 9.69 -1.44
CA LEU A 125 -23.67 9.22 -0.07
C LEU A 125 -22.77 10.15 0.74
N VAL A 126 -23.26 10.56 1.91
CA VAL A 126 -22.53 11.42 2.84
C VAL A 126 -22.37 10.67 4.17
N SER A 127 -21.15 10.25 4.48
CA SER A 127 -20.86 9.58 5.76
C SER A 127 -20.82 10.59 6.90
N LEU A 128 -21.37 10.19 8.04
CA LEU A 128 -21.31 10.91 9.29
C LEU A 128 -20.23 10.29 10.18
N PRO A 129 -19.46 11.11 10.92
CA PRO A 129 -18.43 10.60 11.82
C PRO A 129 -19.06 9.74 12.92
N MET A 130 -18.53 8.53 13.10
CA MET A 130 -18.99 7.57 14.10
C MET A 130 -17.89 7.31 15.15
N PRO A 131 -18.25 7.12 16.43
CA PRO A 131 -17.28 7.00 17.52
C PRO A 131 -16.46 5.69 17.51
N SER A 132 -16.82 4.72 16.66
CA SER A 132 -16.12 3.44 16.56
C SER A 132 -15.86 3.08 15.11
N ARG A 133 -14.64 2.64 14.80
CA ARG A 133 -14.18 2.29 13.44
C ARG A 133 -14.98 1.19 12.73
N GLY A 134 -15.78 0.41 13.45
CA GLY A 134 -16.65 -0.63 12.88
C GLY A 134 -18.09 -0.18 12.62
N LEU A 135 -18.46 1.07 12.91
CA LEU A 135 -19.81 1.60 12.67
C LEU A 135 -19.77 2.67 11.59
N GLY A 136 -20.68 2.57 10.63
CA GLY A 136 -20.90 3.54 9.57
C GLY A 136 -22.34 4.05 9.60
N LEU A 137 -22.50 5.34 9.39
CA LEU A 137 -23.80 5.98 9.18
C LEU A 137 -23.64 6.94 8.01
N ALA A 138 -24.44 6.78 6.96
CA ALA A 138 -24.44 7.68 5.84
C ALA A 138 -25.86 8.14 5.49
N PHE A 139 -25.97 9.38 5.03
CA PHE A 139 -27.15 9.87 4.31
C PHE A 139 -27.05 9.43 2.85
N ASP A 140 -28.11 8.82 2.34
CA ASP A 140 -28.20 8.30 0.96
C ASP A 140 -29.27 9.10 0.21
N ALA A 141 -28.83 9.86 -0.79
CA ALA A 141 -29.70 10.57 -1.72
C ALA A 141 -29.44 10.09 -3.14
N ARG A 142 -30.49 9.65 -3.83
CA ARG A 142 -30.41 9.16 -5.21
C ARG A 142 -31.61 9.62 -6.01
N THR A 143 -31.47 9.72 -7.32
CA THR A 143 -32.58 10.04 -8.23
C THR A 143 -32.36 9.35 -9.55
N THR A 144 -33.46 9.01 -10.21
CA THR A 144 -33.43 8.68 -11.63
C THR A 144 -33.27 9.96 -12.44
N LEU A 145 -32.53 9.83 -13.55
CA LEU A 145 -32.36 10.85 -14.58
C LEU A 145 -33.22 10.38 -15.77
N PRO A 146 -34.23 11.17 -16.21
CA PRO A 146 -35.15 10.76 -17.27
C PRO A 146 -34.49 10.85 -18.67
N THR A 147 -33.45 10.05 -18.88
CA THR A 147 -32.68 9.96 -20.13
C THR A 147 -33.23 8.89 -21.08
N GLY A 148 -34.08 7.99 -20.58
CA GLY A 148 -34.70 6.93 -21.37
C GLY A 148 -35.92 7.40 -22.16
N ASN A 149 -36.22 6.69 -23.25
CA ASN A 149 -37.41 6.99 -24.04
C ASN A 149 -38.69 6.47 -23.35
N GLU A 150 -39.53 7.38 -22.85
CA GLU A 150 -40.83 7.06 -22.24
C GLU A 150 -41.78 6.38 -23.26
N ALA A 151 -41.72 6.74 -24.55
CA ALA A 151 -42.62 6.18 -25.56
C ALA A 151 -42.41 4.67 -25.78
N ASP A 152 -41.16 4.22 -25.60
CA ASP A 152 -40.75 2.82 -25.77
C ASP A 152 -40.74 2.04 -24.45
N GLY A 153 -41.15 2.67 -23.32
CA GLY A 153 -41.13 2.07 -21.99
C GLY A 153 -39.73 1.85 -21.40
N LEU A 154 -38.72 2.54 -21.96
CA LEU A 154 -37.33 2.47 -21.50
C LEU A 154 -37.03 3.41 -20.33
N GLY A 155 -37.81 4.48 -20.19
CA GLY A 155 -37.71 5.45 -19.11
C GLY A 155 -39.08 5.80 -18.51
N GLU A 156 -39.06 6.34 -17.31
CA GLU A 156 -40.22 6.85 -16.59
C GLU A 156 -40.64 8.24 -17.10
N GLY A 157 -39.75 8.96 -17.79
CA GLY A 157 -40.02 10.32 -18.26
C GLY A 157 -40.16 11.36 -17.13
N SER A 158 -39.77 11.01 -15.91
CA SER A 158 -39.68 11.90 -14.76
C SER A 158 -38.63 11.41 -13.76
N PRO A 159 -38.03 12.31 -12.96
CA PRO A 159 -37.15 11.90 -11.88
C PRO A 159 -37.95 11.27 -10.74
N SER A 160 -37.33 10.29 -10.08
CA SER A 160 -37.88 9.55 -8.93
C SER A 160 -36.91 9.66 -7.75
N PRO A 161 -36.87 10.81 -7.05
CA PRO A 161 -35.90 11.07 -5.99
C PRO A 161 -36.11 10.14 -4.80
N TYR A 162 -35.02 9.86 -4.10
CA TYR A 162 -35.01 9.08 -2.87
C TYR A 162 -34.10 9.76 -1.86
N ALA A 163 -34.53 9.72 -0.60
CA ALA A 163 -33.73 10.13 0.55
C ALA A 163 -33.82 9.07 1.64
N GLY A 164 -32.69 8.70 2.22
CA GLY A 164 -32.63 7.69 3.27
C GLY A 164 -31.35 7.71 4.08
N LEU A 165 -31.24 6.72 4.95
CA LEU A 165 -30.10 6.47 5.80
C LEU A 165 -29.56 5.07 5.52
N ALA A 166 -28.24 4.95 5.52
CA ALA A 166 -27.50 3.69 5.46
C ALA A 166 -26.73 3.52 6.77
N LEU A 167 -27.05 2.47 7.51
CA LEU A 167 -26.39 2.07 8.74
C LEU A 167 -25.55 0.83 8.46
N SER A 168 -24.33 0.78 8.98
CA SER A 168 -23.45 -0.37 8.79
C SER A 168 -22.68 -0.68 10.05
N ALA A 169 -22.50 -1.97 10.35
CA ALA A 169 -21.80 -2.44 11.53
C ALA A 169 -20.96 -3.67 11.22
N ALA A 170 -19.67 -3.61 11.53
CA ALA A 170 -18.79 -4.78 11.57
C ALA A 170 -19.07 -5.57 12.86
N LEU A 171 -19.68 -6.75 12.71
CA LEU A 171 -20.13 -7.58 13.82
C LEU A 171 -19.00 -8.40 14.45
N TRP A 172 -18.03 -8.83 13.64
CA TRP A 172 -16.78 -9.38 14.14
C TRP A 172 -15.63 -9.18 13.16
N THR A 173 -14.45 -8.96 13.71
CA THR A 173 -13.18 -8.76 13.00
C THR A 173 -12.13 -9.66 13.67
N ARG A 174 -12.09 -10.94 13.30
CA ARG A 174 -11.05 -11.87 13.79
C ARG A 174 -10.20 -12.34 12.63
N ALA A 175 -8.88 -12.25 12.74
CA ALA A 175 -7.93 -12.57 11.67
C ALA A 175 -8.15 -13.95 11.00
N GLN A 176 -8.72 -14.93 11.71
CA GLN A 176 -8.92 -16.29 11.22
C GLN A 176 -10.29 -16.51 10.54
N MET A 177 -11.27 -15.63 10.74
CA MET A 177 -12.63 -15.73 10.17
C MET A 177 -12.88 -14.60 9.17
N PRO A 178 -13.72 -14.82 8.14
CA PRO A 178 -14.20 -13.71 7.32
C PRO A 178 -14.87 -12.67 8.22
N GLU A 179 -14.58 -11.39 8.02
CA GLU A 179 -15.29 -10.28 8.65
C GLU A 179 -16.77 -10.36 8.29
N LEU A 180 -17.66 -10.22 9.27
CA LEU A 180 -19.10 -10.10 9.02
C LEU A 180 -19.54 -8.66 9.23
N ARG A 181 -20.21 -8.10 8.23
CA ARG A 181 -20.88 -6.80 8.29
C ARG A 181 -22.38 -6.95 8.15
N LEU A 182 -23.10 -6.10 8.86
CA LEU A 182 -24.54 -5.89 8.72
C LEU A 182 -24.76 -4.49 8.14
N HIS A 183 -25.55 -4.41 7.08
CA HIS A 183 -25.97 -3.16 6.46
C HIS A 183 -27.48 -3.04 6.55
N LEU A 184 -27.99 -1.87 6.91
CA LEU A 184 -29.41 -1.56 6.98
C LEU A 184 -29.67 -0.25 6.26
N ASN A 185 -30.63 -0.24 5.34
CA ASN A 185 -31.06 0.95 4.63
C ASN A 185 -32.51 1.23 4.93
N PHE A 186 -32.83 2.49 5.13
CA PHE A 186 -34.20 2.94 5.32
C PHE A 186 -34.39 4.30 4.69
N GLY A 187 -35.46 4.49 3.93
CA GLY A 187 -35.71 5.76 3.27
C GLY A 187 -37.07 5.85 2.62
N ARG A 188 -37.26 6.90 1.83
CA ARG A 188 -38.47 7.16 1.07
C ARG A 188 -38.11 7.53 -0.36
N ARG A 189 -38.75 6.86 -1.32
CA ARG A 189 -38.78 7.28 -2.73
C ARG A 189 -40.03 8.12 -2.96
N PHE A 190 -39.84 9.23 -3.64
CA PHE A 190 -40.89 10.18 -4.00
C PHE A 190 -41.22 10.01 -5.47
N GLN A 191 -42.50 9.98 -5.79
CA GLN A 191 -42.96 9.96 -7.18
C GLN A 191 -43.57 11.30 -7.58
N SER A 192 -43.24 11.75 -8.80
CA SER A 192 -43.77 13.00 -9.35
C SER A 192 -44.89 12.79 -10.38
N ARG A 193 -45.29 11.54 -10.64
CA ARG A 193 -46.32 11.18 -11.64
C ARG A 193 -47.53 10.53 -10.98
N ASP A 194 -48.70 10.83 -11.53
CA ASP A 194 -49.98 10.25 -11.12
C ASP A 194 -50.35 8.99 -11.93
N GLU A 195 -49.69 8.78 -13.08
CA GLU A 195 -49.91 7.64 -13.97
C GLU A 195 -49.24 6.38 -13.40
N GLY A 196 -49.92 5.23 -13.50
CA GLY A 196 -49.34 3.95 -13.09
C GLY A 196 -48.31 3.44 -14.09
N ARG A 197 -47.32 2.69 -13.60
CA ARG A 197 -46.27 2.00 -14.37
C ARG A 197 -46.31 0.50 -14.08
N GLY A 198 -46.44 -0.31 -15.12
CA GLY A 198 -46.64 -1.76 -14.99
C GLY A 198 -46.75 -2.45 -16.34
N ALA A 199 -46.45 -3.74 -16.39
CA ALA A 199 -46.02 -4.37 -17.64
C ALA A 199 -47.04 -4.49 -18.77
N VAL A 200 -48.33 -4.15 -18.55
CA VAL A 200 -49.32 -4.07 -19.62
C VAL A 200 -50.33 -2.94 -19.31
N VAL A 201 -49.88 -1.70 -19.37
CA VAL A 201 -50.81 -0.60 -19.70
C VAL A 201 -51.06 -0.70 -21.21
N VAL A 202 -52.29 -1.05 -21.60
CA VAL A 202 -52.67 -1.47 -22.97
C VAL A 202 -51.90 -0.72 -24.08
N GLY A 203 -51.01 -1.44 -24.78
CA GLY A 203 -50.27 -0.96 -25.96
C GLY A 203 -48.80 -0.56 -25.77
N ARG A 204 -48.21 -0.68 -24.56
CA ARG A 204 -46.78 -0.38 -24.30
C ARG A 204 -46.13 -1.42 -23.36
N LEU A 205 -44.79 -1.56 -23.46
CA LEU A 205 -44.00 -2.49 -22.64
C LEU A 205 -43.28 -1.74 -21.50
N GLU A 206 -43.83 -1.78 -20.28
CA GLU A 206 -43.25 -1.12 -19.10
C GLU A 206 -42.91 -2.16 -18.00
N SER A 207 -41.90 -2.99 -18.27
CA SER A 207 -41.54 -4.15 -17.46
C SER A 207 -40.39 -3.91 -16.48
N TRP A 208 -39.86 -2.69 -16.44
CA TRP A 208 -38.67 -2.36 -15.67
C TRP A 208 -39.04 -1.58 -14.39
N PRO A 209 -38.52 -1.98 -13.22
CA PRO A 209 -38.69 -1.21 -11.99
C PRO A 209 -38.17 0.23 -12.14
N PRO A 210 -38.80 1.19 -11.45
CA PRO A 210 -39.89 1.01 -10.50
C PRO A 210 -41.28 0.86 -11.16
N LEU A 211 -42.08 -0.08 -10.64
CA LEU A 211 -43.45 -0.38 -11.10
C LEU A 211 -44.41 -0.08 -9.95
N TYR A 212 -45.44 0.73 -10.22
CA TYR A 212 -46.35 1.28 -9.23
C TYR A 212 -47.76 1.46 -9.83
N PRO A 213 -48.84 1.34 -9.03
CA PRO A 213 -50.20 1.47 -9.53
C PRO A 213 -50.52 2.90 -9.96
N ALA A 214 -51.61 3.08 -10.68
CA ALA A 214 -52.11 4.43 -10.99
C ALA A 214 -52.69 5.08 -9.72
N VAL A 215 -52.46 6.39 -9.57
CA VAL A 215 -53.08 7.15 -8.49
C VAL A 215 -54.60 7.16 -8.67
N ARG A 216 -55.34 7.15 -7.56
CA ARG A 216 -56.81 7.24 -7.59
C ARG A 216 -57.25 8.53 -8.29
N ALA A 217 -58.39 8.49 -8.97
CA ALA A 217 -59.01 9.71 -9.52
C ALA A 217 -59.17 10.80 -8.43
N GLY A 218 -58.47 11.92 -8.61
CA GLY A 218 -58.43 13.05 -7.67
C GLY A 218 -57.38 12.95 -6.56
N GLY A 219 -56.54 11.91 -6.56
CA GLY A 219 -55.35 11.79 -5.71
C GLY A 219 -54.15 12.58 -6.27
N ALA A 220 -53.03 12.53 -5.57
CA ALA A 220 -51.78 13.21 -5.96
C ALA A 220 -50.64 12.21 -6.19
N ALA A 221 -49.61 12.60 -6.95
CA ALA A 221 -48.44 11.75 -7.26
C ALA A 221 -47.80 11.11 -6.02
N SER A 222 -47.83 11.85 -4.90
CA SER A 222 -47.32 11.40 -3.60
C SER A 222 -48.02 10.14 -3.08
N ASP A 223 -49.19 9.79 -3.60
CA ASP A 223 -49.89 8.57 -3.22
C ASP A 223 -49.07 7.31 -3.61
N ASN A 224 -48.23 7.43 -4.64
CA ASN A 224 -47.30 6.39 -5.11
C ASN A 224 -45.91 6.47 -4.45
N ASP A 225 -45.73 7.33 -3.45
CA ASP A 225 -44.52 7.33 -2.64
C ASP A 225 -44.30 5.96 -1.97
N ALA A 226 -43.04 5.54 -1.92
CA ALA A 226 -42.67 4.25 -1.37
C ALA A 226 -41.71 4.42 -0.20
N THR A 227 -42.01 3.78 0.93
CA THR A 227 -41.04 3.56 2.00
C THR A 227 -40.16 2.40 1.59
N VAL A 228 -38.85 2.60 1.60
CA VAL A 228 -37.86 1.60 1.20
C VAL A 228 -37.14 1.10 2.45
N PHE A 229 -36.91 -0.21 2.49
CA PHE A 229 -36.10 -0.85 3.51
C PHE A 229 -35.18 -1.87 2.86
N GLY A 230 -33.94 -1.93 3.34
CA GLY A 230 -32.93 -2.88 2.90
C GLY A 230 -32.17 -3.43 4.10
N ALA A 231 -31.78 -4.69 4.01
CA ALA A 231 -30.88 -5.32 4.97
C ALA A 231 -29.93 -6.24 4.23
N ALA A 232 -28.65 -6.21 4.55
CA ALA A 232 -27.66 -7.11 3.97
C ALA A 232 -26.69 -7.64 5.01
N LEU A 233 -26.30 -8.90 4.83
CA LEU A 233 -25.16 -9.49 5.50
C LEU A 233 -24.04 -9.65 4.48
N GLU A 234 -22.87 -9.12 4.81
CA GLU A 234 -21.68 -9.19 3.95
C GLU A 234 -20.55 -9.90 4.71
N PHE A 235 -20.01 -10.95 4.09
CA PHE A 235 -18.86 -11.71 4.56
C PHE A 235 -17.65 -11.34 3.72
N ARG A 236 -16.58 -10.89 4.38
CA ARG A 236 -15.40 -10.36 3.70
C ARG A 236 -14.15 -11.08 4.15
N LYS A 237 -13.35 -11.55 3.20
CA LYS A 237 -12.04 -12.12 3.51
C LYS A 237 -11.11 -11.95 2.33
N SER A 238 -10.02 -11.24 2.57
CA SER A 238 -9.13 -10.88 1.48
C SER A 238 -9.97 -10.30 0.32
N LEU A 239 -9.60 -10.56 -0.93
CA LEU A 239 -10.18 -9.91 -2.10
C LEU A 239 -11.64 -10.30 -2.39
N VAL A 240 -12.29 -11.06 -1.52
CA VAL A 240 -13.61 -11.63 -1.74
C VAL A 240 -14.63 -11.04 -0.76
N SER A 241 -15.72 -10.54 -1.32
CA SER A 241 -16.95 -10.17 -0.60
C SER A 241 -18.10 -11.05 -1.07
N LEU A 242 -18.74 -11.73 -0.13
CA LEU A 242 -19.97 -12.50 -0.35
C LEU A 242 -21.09 -11.81 0.40
N PHE A 243 -22.24 -11.61 -0.24
CA PHE A 243 -23.35 -10.95 0.42
C PHE A 243 -24.68 -11.64 0.13
N VAL A 244 -25.58 -11.51 1.10
CA VAL A 244 -27.00 -11.78 0.95
C VAL A 244 -27.75 -10.54 1.38
N GLU A 245 -28.63 -10.04 0.54
CA GLU A 245 -29.43 -8.86 0.81
C GLU A 245 -30.93 -9.12 0.60
N TYR A 246 -31.73 -8.48 1.43
CA TYR A 246 -33.16 -8.35 1.27
C TYR A 246 -33.50 -6.87 1.08
N TYR A 247 -34.26 -6.56 0.04
CA TYR A 247 -34.69 -5.20 -0.28
C TYR A 247 -36.19 -5.19 -0.53
N GLY A 248 -36.89 -4.18 -0.05
CA GLY A 248 -38.31 -4.05 -0.34
C GLY A 248 -38.80 -2.61 -0.29
N GLU A 249 -39.91 -2.38 -0.98
CA GLU A 249 -40.60 -1.10 -0.99
C GLU A 249 -42.05 -1.29 -0.61
N ARG A 250 -42.57 -0.38 0.21
CA ARG A 250 -43.96 -0.35 0.65
C ARG A 250 -44.58 0.95 0.19
N TYR A 251 -45.57 0.85 -0.67
CA TYR A 251 -46.40 1.99 -1.04
C TYR A 251 -47.29 2.39 0.14
N GLY A 252 -47.33 3.68 0.43
CA GLY A 252 -48.04 4.23 1.60
C GLY A 252 -49.53 4.39 1.35
N ASP A 253 -49.86 5.25 0.39
CA ASP A 253 -51.22 5.73 0.13
C ASP A 253 -51.78 5.22 -1.23
N ALA A 254 -51.01 4.39 -1.93
CA ALA A 254 -51.39 3.81 -3.20
C ALA A 254 -52.65 2.95 -3.07
N VAL A 255 -53.55 3.11 -4.03
CA VAL A 255 -54.83 2.38 -4.09
C VAL A 255 -54.69 1.21 -5.05
N ASP A 256 -55.49 0.16 -4.83
CA ASP A 256 -55.55 -1.01 -5.71
C ASP A 256 -54.23 -1.81 -5.79
N ILE A 257 -53.51 -1.86 -4.67
CA ILE A 257 -52.33 -2.70 -4.46
C ILE A 257 -52.36 -3.29 -3.04
N SER A 258 -51.94 -4.54 -2.91
CA SER A 258 -51.87 -5.27 -1.64
C SER A 258 -50.43 -5.37 -1.13
N ALA A 259 -50.28 -5.70 0.16
CA ALA A 259 -48.97 -5.97 0.75
C ALA A 259 -48.24 -7.20 0.14
N ARG A 260 -48.95 -8.06 -0.59
CA ARG A 260 -48.38 -9.22 -1.29
C ARG A 260 -47.68 -8.81 -2.58
N GLU A 261 -48.17 -7.76 -3.22
CA GLU A 261 -47.69 -7.27 -4.51
C GLU A 261 -46.56 -6.25 -4.39
N PHE A 262 -46.28 -5.78 -3.17
CA PHE A 262 -45.16 -4.90 -2.90
C PHE A 262 -43.83 -5.50 -3.38
N PRO A 263 -43.00 -4.71 -4.09
CA PRO A 263 -41.71 -5.15 -4.59
C PRO A 263 -40.84 -5.57 -3.42
N ARG A 264 -40.43 -6.83 -3.45
CA ARG A 264 -39.56 -7.46 -2.45
C ARG A 264 -38.59 -8.35 -3.19
N HIS A 265 -37.33 -8.25 -2.81
CA HIS A 265 -36.21 -8.84 -3.50
C HIS A 265 -35.35 -9.57 -2.48
N LEU A 266 -34.91 -10.77 -2.83
CA LEU A 266 -33.83 -11.45 -2.14
C LEU A 266 -32.71 -11.64 -3.15
N ALA A 267 -31.52 -11.18 -2.82
CA ALA A 267 -30.37 -11.35 -3.67
C ALA A 267 -29.20 -11.96 -2.91
N ALA A 268 -28.41 -12.74 -3.62
CA ALA A 268 -27.10 -13.20 -3.16
C ALA A 268 -26.08 -12.84 -4.23
N GLY A 269 -24.89 -12.42 -3.79
CA GLY A 269 -23.85 -12.01 -4.70
C GLY A 269 -22.45 -12.25 -4.18
N LEU A 270 -21.53 -12.17 -5.12
CA LEU A 270 -20.10 -12.30 -4.94
C LEU A 270 -19.43 -11.14 -5.65
N ARG A 271 -18.52 -10.48 -4.97
CA ARG A 271 -17.52 -9.61 -5.56
C ARG A 271 -16.14 -10.18 -5.30
N TRP A 272 -15.35 -10.29 -6.35
CA TRP A 272 -13.97 -10.73 -6.30
C TRP A 272 -13.08 -9.64 -6.88
N GLY A 273 -12.27 -9.01 -6.02
CA GLY A 273 -11.24 -8.05 -6.38
C GLY A 273 -9.93 -8.73 -6.82
N GLY A 274 -9.15 -8.02 -7.63
CA GLY A 274 -7.74 -8.24 -7.87
C GLY A 274 -6.91 -7.16 -7.17
N GLU A 275 -5.60 -7.39 -7.08
CA GLU A 275 -4.67 -6.50 -6.38
C GLU A 275 -4.55 -5.12 -7.05
N GLU A 276 -4.66 -5.08 -8.38
CA GLU A 276 -4.53 -3.86 -9.19
C GLU A 276 -5.86 -3.07 -9.36
N GLY A 277 -6.88 -3.35 -8.54
CA GLY A 277 -8.14 -2.60 -8.58
C GLY A 277 -9.19 -3.09 -9.59
N LEU A 278 -8.88 -4.12 -10.38
CA LEU A 278 -9.88 -4.89 -11.11
C LEU A 278 -10.83 -5.57 -10.11
N ALA A 279 -12.12 -5.60 -10.40
CA ALA A 279 -13.06 -6.43 -9.65
C ALA A 279 -14.15 -7.01 -10.57
N LEU A 280 -14.52 -8.25 -10.27
CA LEU A 280 -15.62 -8.96 -10.89
C LEU A 280 -16.77 -9.06 -9.89
N SER A 281 -17.99 -8.81 -10.35
CA SER A 281 -19.20 -8.95 -9.54
C SER A 281 -20.19 -9.89 -10.21
N TRP A 282 -20.87 -10.70 -9.39
CA TRP A 282 -21.99 -11.53 -9.81
C TRP A 282 -23.10 -11.45 -8.78
N GLY A 283 -24.33 -11.44 -9.27
CA GLY A 283 -25.52 -11.39 -8.43
C GLY A 283 -26.62 -12.29 -8.98
N TYR A 284 -27.36 -12.92 -8.09
CA TYR A 284 -28.62 -13.57 -8.39
C TYR A 284 -29.70 -12.96 -7.51
N GLU A 285 -30.72 -12.42 -8.14
CA GLU A 285 -31.84 -11.74 -7.48
C GLU A 285 -33.12 -12.48 -7.81
N VAL A 286 -33.98 -12.69 -6.82
CA VAL A 286 -35.32 -13.24 -6.98
C VAL A 286 -36.35 -12.29 -6.42
N PHE A 287 -37.50 -12.22 -7.10
CA PHE A 287 -38.61 -11.37 -6.68
C PHE A 287 -39.60 -12.19 -5.86
N LEU A 288 -40.06 -11.61 -4.76
CA LEU A 288 -40.93 -12.25 -3.77
C LEU A 288 -42.36 -11.67 -3.78
N GLY A 289 -42.62 -10.69 -4.64
CA GLY A 289 -43.96 -10.15 -4.88
C GLY A 289 -44.86 -11.23 -5.49
N LEU A 290 -46.08 -11.34 -4.97
CA LEU A 290 -47.09 -12.26 -5.48
C LEU A 290 -48.29 -11.45 -5.96
N GLU A 291 -48.86 -11.84 -7.10
CA GLU A 291 -50.12 -11.30 -7.60
C GLU A 291 -51.25 -11.53 -6.60
N ASP A 292 -52.08 -10.51 -6.37
CA ASP A 292 -53.28 -10.63 -5.56
C ASP A 292 -54.53 -10.53 -6.45
N PRO A 293 -55.35 -11.59 -6.58
CA PRO A 293 -56.57 -11.53 -7.39
C PRO A 293 -57.60 -10.50 -6.90
N ALA A 294 -57.42 -9.92 -5.71
CA ALA A 294 -58.29 -8.89 -5.15
C ALA A 294 -58.00 -7.48 -5.68
N THR A 295 -56.89 -7.27 -6.38
CA THR A 295 -56.43 -5.98 -6.94
C THR A 295 -56.36 -6.07 -8.47
N SER A 296 -56.36 -4.92 -9.15
CA SER A 296 -56.18 -4.87 -10.61
C SER A 296 -54.75 -4.51 -11.04
N PHE A 297 -53.88 -4.15 -10.10
CA PHE A 297 -52.47 -3.91 -10.36
C PHE A 297 -51.74 -5.21 -10.71
N VAL A 298 -51.00 -5.21 -11.83
CA VAL A 298 -50.14 -6.32 -12.23
C VAL A 298 -48.71 -5.83 -12.30
N ALA A 299 -47.97 -6.06 -11.22
CA ALA A 299 -46.60 -5.61 -11.11
C ALA A 299 -45.66 -6.32 -12.09
N ALA A 300 -45.94 -7.57 -12.47
CA ALA A 300 -45.17 -8.36 -13.44
C ALA A 300 -43.64 -8.26 -13.27
N TYR A 301 -43.19 -8.35 -12.02
CA TYR A 301 -41.77 -8.43 -11.72
C TYR A 301 -41.14 -9.69 -12.32
N PRO A 302 -39.86 -9.64 -12.72
CA PRO A 302 -39.20 -10.83 -13.22
C PRO A 302 -39.01 -11.88 -12.14
N ASP A 303 -39.08 -13.16 -12.50
CA ASP A 303 -38.94 -14.26 -11.53
C ASP A 303 -37.54 -14.26 -10.89
N PHE A 304 -36.52 -13.98 -11.72
CA PHE A 304 -35.14 -13.85 -11.29
C PHE A 304 -34.39 -12.87 -12.19
N VAL A 305 -33.30 -12.30 -11.69
CA VAL A 305 -32.33 -11.53 -12.47
C VAL A 305 -30.93 -12.07 -12.19
N LEU A 306 -30.18 -12.34 -13.24
CA LEU A 306 -28.76 -12.62 -13.17
C LEU A 306 -28.00 -11.34 -13.51
N HIS A 307 -27.10 -10.91 -12.63
CA HIS A 307 -26.23 -9.75 -12.81
C HIS A 307 -24.78 -10.19 -12.89
N ALA A 308 -24.02 -9.58 -13.79
CA ALA A 308 -22.57 -9.71 -13.85
C ALA A 308 -21.95 -8.34 -14.15
N GLY A 309 -20.84 -8.03 -13.51
CA GLY A 309 -20.15 -6.77 -13.68
C GLY A 309 -18.63 -6.93 -13.67
N LEU A 310 -17.98 -6.00 -14.36
CA LEU A 310 -16.55 -5.80 -14.36
C LEU A 310 -16.29 -4.34 -14.03
N SER A 311 -15.51 -4.07 -13.00
CA SER A 311 -15.11 -2.72 -12.61
C SER A 311 -13.60 -2.62 -12.48
N TYR A 312 -13.05 -1.45 -12.76
CA TYR A 312 -11.68 -1.10 -12.45
C TYR A 312 -11.67 0.15 -11.58
N SER A 313 -10.87 0.10 -10.52
CA SER A 313 -10.75 1.18 -9.55
C SER A 313 -9.37 1.81 -9.60
N PHE A 314 -9.35 3.10 -9.89
CA PHE A 314 -8.17 3.94 -9.87
C PHE A 314 -8.11 4.71 -8.55
N ALA A 315 -6.91 4.96 -8.03
CA ALA A 315 -6.68 5.95 -7.00
C ALA A 315 -6.43 7.31 -7.68
N ALA A 316 -7.50 8.03 -7.96
CA ALA A 316 -7.49 9.38 -8.50
C ALA A 316 -7.27 10.40 -7.36
N GLY A 317 -6.04 10.46 -6.83
CA GLY A 317 -5.59 11.45 -5.84
C GLY A 317 -6.28 11.30 -4.48
N GLY A 318 -5.59 10.68 -3.52
CA GLY A 318 -6.01 10.70 -2.12
C GLY A 318 -5.67 12.04 -1.46
N SER A 319 -6.03 12.19 -0.19
CA SER A 319 -5.46 13.21 0.69
C SER A 319 -3.93 13.06 0.71
N ASP A 320 -3.27 14.21 0.72
CA ASP A 320 -1.82 14.38 0.77
C ASP A 320 -1.63 15.58 1.72
N SER A 321 -1.45 15.23 2.99
CA SER A 321 -1.63 16.11 4.13
C SER A 321 -0.47 17.09 4.30
N ASP A 322 0.74 16.66 4.02
CA ASP A 322 1.98 17.45 4.02
C ASP A 322 2.41 17.92 2.62
N ARG A 323 1.81 17.38 1.55
CA ARG A 323 1.96 17.83 0.16
C ARG A 323 3.30 17.48 -0.44
N ASP A 324 3.85 16.35 -0.07
CA ASP A 324 5.07 15.82 -0.64
C ASP A 324 4.83 15.05 -1.96
N GLY A 325 3.57 14.85 -2.37
CA GLY A 325 3.18 14.18 -3.60
C GLY A 325 2.96 12.67 -3.46
N ILE A 326 3.18 12.10 -2.27
CA ILE A 326 2.84 10.74 -1.88
C ILE A 326 1.51 10.82 -1.12
N PRO A 327 0.44 10.14 -1.60
CA PRO A 327 -0.84 10.21 -0.90
C PRO A 327 -0.75 9.58 0.50
N ASP A 328 -1.44 10.13 1.50
CA ASP A 328 -1.49 9.71 2.94
C ASP A 328 -1.68 8.19 3.18
N ARG A 329 -2.19 7.48 2.18
CA ARG A 329 -2.46 6.02 2.20
C ARG A 329 -1.27 5.17 1.75
N LEU A 330 -0.30 5.77 1.07
CA LEU A 330 0.96 5.17 0.63
C LEU A 330 2.14 5.69 1.46
N ASP A 331 1.94 6.84 2.07
CA ASP A 331 2.88 7.57 2.93
C ASP A 331 2.96 6.96 4.34
N LEU A 332 4.18 6.65 4.81
CA LEU A 332 4.46 6.15 6.16
C LEU A 332 4.44 7.27 7.21
N CYS A 333 4.69 8.51 6.81
CA CYS A 333 4.71 9.71 7.64
C CYS A 333 3.76 10.82 7.15
N PRO A 334 2.41 10.63 7.13
CA PRO A 334 1.44 11.56 6.51
C PRO A 334 1.28 12.98 7.11
N GLY A 335 2.20 13.42 7.96
CA GLY A 335 2.22 14.78 8.47
C GLY A 335 3.60 15.43 8.38
N ALA A 336 4.56 14.79 7.71
CA ALA A 336 5.92 15.23 7.55
C ALA A 336 6.32 14.97 6.09
N ALA A 337 6.52 16.05 5.35
CA ALA A 337 6.84 15.93 3.94
C ALA A 337 8.21 15.31 3.73
N GLU A 338 8.29 14.33 2.82
CA GLU A 338 9.50 13.81 2.20
C GLU A 338 10.46 14.92 1.73
N ASP A 339 11.77 14.76 1.98
CA ASP A 339 12.84 15.69 1.60
C ASP A 339 13.45 15.43 0.20
N ARG A 340 13.22 14.25 -0.40
CA ARG A 340 13.54 13.92 -1.80
C ARG A 340 14.97 14.21 -2.22
N ASP A 341 15.91 13.53 -1.61
CA ASP A 341 17.34 13.60 -1.92
C ASP A 341 17.87 12.36 -2.67
N GLY A 342 17.04 11.34 -2.85
CA GLY A 342 17.39 10.07 -3.50
C GLY A 342 17.58 8.91 -2.53
N HIS A 343 17.51 9.15 -1.23
CA HIS A 343 17.45 8.13 -0.18
C HIS A 343 15.98 7.87 0.17
N LEU A 344 15.54 6.62 -0.01
CA LEU A 344 14.21 6.14 0.40
C LEU A 344 12.95 6.97 0.01
N ASP A 345 13.06 7.93 -0.91
CA ASP A 345 12.03 8.80 -1.54
C ASP A 345 10.62 8.23 -1.82
N GLU A 346 10.43 6.90 -1.83
CA GLU A 346 9.16 6.24 -2.15
C GLU A 346 8.27 5.97 -0.93
N ASP A 347 8.78 6.13 0.29
CA ASP A 347 8.07 5.74 1.51
C ASP A 347 7.30 6.89 2.20
N GLY A 348 7.62 8.14 1.86
CA GLY A 348 6.94 9.34 2.33
C GLY A 348 7.38 9.81 3.72
N CYS A 349 8.53 9.35 4.20
CA CYS A 349 9.12 9.82 5.43
C CYS A 349 10.39 10.63 5.13
N PRO A 350 10.54 11.84 5.69
CA PRO A 350 11.80 12.54 5.58
C PRO A 350 12.90 11.80 6.34
N ASP A 351 14.05 11.66 5.70
CA ASP A 351 15.26 11.03 6.22
C ASP A 351 16.34 12.10 6.36
N PRO A 352 16.43 12.79 7.51
CA PRO A 352 17.31 13.96 7.67
C PRO A 352 18.79 13.62 7.98
N ASP A 353 19.12 12.33 8.02
CA ASP A 353 20.41 11.73 8.37
C ASP A 353 20.39 10.30 7.78
N ASN A 354 20.83 10.19 6.54
CA ASN A 354 20.62 9.01 5.68
C ASN A 354 21.47 7.79 6.06
N ASP A 355 22.65 7.99 6.64
CA ASP A 355 23.55 6.92 7.07
C ASP A 355 23.55 6.67 8.58
N GLU A 356 22.76 7.45 9.32
CA GLU A 356 22.52 7.35 10.76
C GLU A 356 23.78 7.56 11.61
N ASP A 357 24.74 8.35 11.14
CA ASP A 357 25.96 8.66 11.87
C ASP A 357 25.79 9.79 12.91
N GLY A 358 24.70 10.55 12.83
CA GLY A 358 24.35 11.66 13.72
C GLY A 358 24.66 13.06 13.19
N ILE A 359 25.20 13.20 11.98
CA ILE A 359 25.41 14.44 11.25
C ILE A 359 24.27 14.57 10.23
N PRO A 360 23.42 15.62 10.31
CA PRO A 360 22.32 15.76 9.34
C PRO A 360 22.84 15.97 7.91
N ASP A 361 22.13 15.46 6.88
CA ASP A 361 22.59 15.50 5.48
C ASP A 361 22.90 16.91 4.94
N VAL A 362 22.31 17.93 5.57
CA VAL A 362 22.54 19.35 5.24
C VAL A 362 23.89 19.88 5.71
N GLU A 363 24.50 19.22 6.69
CA GLU A 363 25.80 19.50 7.28
C GLU A 363 26.86 18.47 6.88
N ASP A 364 26.42 17.28 6.43
CA ASP A 364 27.24 16.16 5.98
C ASP A 364 27.75 16.32 4.53
N LEU A 365 29.05 16.10 4.32
CA LEU A 365 29.69 16.11 2.99
C LEU A 365 29.65 14.75 2.28
N ALA A 366 29.43 13.64 2.98
CA ALA A 366 29.20 12.31 2.43
C ALA A 366 27.95 11.61 3.03
N PRO A 367 26.72 12.13 2.78
CA PRO A 367 25.45 11.68 3.42
C PRO A 367 25.04 10.20 3.27
N ASP A 368 25.80 9.40 2.53
CA ASP A 368 25.52 7.97 2.32
C ASP A 368 26.59 7.07 2.99
N TYR A 369 27.58 7.66 3.68
CA TYR A 369 28.77 7.00 4.19
C TYR A 369 29.06 7.45 5.62
N PRO A 370 28.77 6.61 6.62
CA PRO A 370 28.81 7.04 8.01
C PRO A 370 30.23 7.37 8.45
N GLU A 371 30.36 8.47 9.20
CA GLU A 371 31.57 8.91 9.89
C GLU A 371 32.14 7.81 10.83
N ASP A 372 33.47 7.70 10.91
CA ASP A 372 34.14 6.66 11.69
C ASP A 372 34.56 7.09 13.12
N TYR A 373 34.39 8.38 13.45
CA TYR A 373 34.49 8.97 14.79
C TYR A 373 35.75 8.55 15.56
N ASP A 374 36.92 8.85 15.00
CA ASP A 374 38.22 8.55 15.59
C ASP A 374 38.90 9.76 16.27
N GLY A 375 38.32 10.95 16.13
CA GLY A 375 38.83 12.21 16.67
C GLY A 375 39.52 13.10 15.64
N TYR A 376 39.64 12.66 14.39
CA TYR A 376 40.09 13.43 13.25
C TYR A 376 38.89 13.88 12.43
N LEU A 377 38.74 15.20 12.29
CA LEU A 377 37.72 15.82 11.42
C LEU A 377 36.25 15.33 11.52
N ASP A 378 35.85 14.65 12.62
CA ASP A 378 34.49 14.12 12.97
C ASP A 378 33.25 15.07 12.82
N HIS A 379 33.38 16.24 12.21
CA HIS A 379 32.33 17.25 12.07
C HIS A 379 31.95 17.54 10.63
N ASP A 380 32.64 16.97 9.63
CA ASP A 380 32.34 17.19 8.22
C ASP A 380 31.61 16.03 7.53
N GLY A 381 31.45 14.89 8.21
CA GLY A 381 30.71 13.72 7.73
C GLY A 381 31.43 12.97 6.61
N ILE A 382 32.76 13.06 6.57
CA ILE A 382 33.57 12.27 5.65
C ILE A 382 34.33 11.24 6.47
N PRO A 383 34.09 9.93 6.25
CA PRO A 383 34.91 8.92 6.90
C PRO A 383 36.36 9.02 6.40
N ASP A 384 37.23 9.49 7.28
CA ASP A 384 38.65 9.71 7.03
C ASP A 384 39.46 8.46 7.39
N LEU A 385 39.42 7.44 6.53
CA LEU A 385 40.04 6.12 6.80
C LEU A 385 41.59 6.08 6.77
N ASP A 386 42.25 7.22 6.55
CA ASP A 386 43.71 7.42 6.41
C ASP A 386 43.99 8.91 6.69
N ASN A 387 44.13 9.24 7.98
CA ASN A 387 44.11 10.62 8.46
C ASN A 387 45.31 11.46 8.00
N ASP A 388 46.50 10.85 7.95
CA ASP A 388 47.73 11.53 7.54
C ASP A 388 48.06 11.42 6.04
N GLY A 389 47.38 10.50 5.33
CA GLY A 389 47.44 10.36 3.88
C GLY A 389 48.72 9.70 3.36
N ASP A 390 49.40 8.90 4.17
CA ASP A 390 50.58 8.14 3.75
C ASP A 390 50.23 6.87 2.92
N GLY A 391 48.96 6.45 2.95
CA GLY A 391 48.43 5.31 2.22
C GLY A 391 48.25 4.03 3.05
N ILE A 392 48.52 4.07 4.35
CA ILE A 392 48.18 3.07 5.36
C ILE A 392 46.88 3.52 6.03
N LEU A 393 45.92 2.60 6.19
CA LEU A 393 44.65 2.96 6.83
C LEU A 393 44.83 3.03 8.35
N ASP A 394 44.14 3.93 9.06
CA ASP A 394 44.33 4.14 10.50
C ASP A 394 44.17 2.86 11.33
N ALA A 395 43.28 1.95 10.90
CA ALA A 395 43.07 0.66 11.54
C ALA A 395 44.28 -0.30 11.47
N ALA A 396 45.22 -0.03 10.56
CA ALA A 396 46.47 -0.75 10.34
C ALA A 396 47.71 0.11 10.66
N ASP A 397 47.51 1.38 11.01
CA ASP A 397 48.54 2.37 11.26
C ASP A 397 48.88 2.46 12.77
N ALA A 398 50.16 2.42 13.11
CA ALA A 398 50.62 2.60 14.50
C ALA A 398 50.73 4.07 14.92
N CYS A 399 50.85 5.00 13.97
CA CYS A 399 50.84 6.44 14.15
C CYS A 399 49.83 7.13 13.21
N PRO A 400 48.51 6.92 13.36
CA PRO A 400 47.48 7.40 12.41
C PRO A 400 47.48 8.90 12.06
N ASP A 401 48.09 9.74 12.89
CA ASP A 401 48.13 11.20 12.70
C ASP A 401 49.49 11.70 12.16
N VAL A 402 50.43 10.81 11.86
CA VAL A 402 51.83 11.14 11.54
C VAL A 402 52.31 10.33 10.34
N PRO A 403 52.46 10.96 9.17
CA PRO A 403 52.69 10.24 7.93
C PRO A 403 54.05 9.56 7.91
N GLU A 404 54.08 8.31 7.43
CA GLU A 404 55.27 7.53 7.13
C GLU A 404 56.19 8.22 6.11
N ASP A 405 57.51 8.09 6.28
CA ASP A 405 58.52 8.72 5.41
C ASP A 405 58.95 7.83 4.24
N MET A 406 58.58 6.54 4.28
CA MET A 406 58.75 5.55 3.21
C MET A 406 60.22 5.40 2.77
N ASP A 407 61.16 5.38 3.71
CA ASP A 407 62.59 5.29 3.45
C ASP A 407 63.10 3.87 3.09
N GLY A 408 62.25 2.85 3.24
CA GLY A 408 62.56 1.45 2.98
C GLY A 408 62.80 0.60 4.23
N HIS A 409 62.70 1.20 5.42
CA HIS A 409 62.75 0.54 6.71
C HIS A 409 61.37 0.61 7.36
N GLN A 410 60.89 -0.53 7.89
CA GLN A 410 59.59 -0.71 8.54
C GLN A 410 58.33 -0.01 7.97
N ASP A 411 58.34 0.49 6.72
CA ASP A 411 57.27 1.20 5.95
C ASP A 411 55.82 0.65 6.01
N ALA A 412 55.58 -0.49 6.65
CA ALA A 412 54.27 -1.10 6.82
C ALA A 412 53.68 -0.92 8.23
N ASP A 413 54.38 -0.26 9.16
CA ASP A 413 53.85 0.05 10.50
C ASP A 413 53.23 1.45 10.61
N GLY A 414 53.52 2.36 9.68
CA GLY A 414 52.89 3.69 9.57
C GLY A 414 53.44 4.71 10.55
N CYS A 415 54.70 4.56 10.97
CA CYS A 415 55.32 5.49 11.91
C CYS A 415 56.71 5.89 11.41
N PRO A 416 56.96 7.19 11.16
CA PRO A 416 58.30 7.62 10.80
C PRO A 416 59.29 7.32 11.93
N GLU A 417 60.44 6.78 11.59
CA GLU A 417 61.49 6.49 12.55
C GLU A 417 62.30 7.75 12.88
N GLU A 418 61.71 8.68 13.64
CA GLU A 418 62.40 9.90 14.13
C GLU A 418 63.60 9.62 15.07
N PHE A 419 63.94 8.36 15.33
CA PHE A 419 65.08 7.92 16.13
C PHE A 419 65.68 6.65 15.53
N LEU A 420 66.43 6.78 14.43
CA LEU A 420 67.35 5.73 14.00
C LEU A 420 68.33 5.48 15.16
N ASP A 421 68.42 4.23 15.61
CA ASP A 421 69.40 3.69 16.56
C ASP A 421 69.74 2.30 15.97
N ALA A 422 70.60 2.33 14.96
CA ALA A 422 70.79 1.23 14.02
C ALA A 422 71.41 -0.02 14.66
N ASP A 423 72.12 0.13 15.77
CA ASP A 423 72.72 -0.96 16.55
C ASP A 423 72.05 -1.21 17.90
N GLY A 424 71.14 -0.33 18.33
CA GLY A 424 70.22 -0.54 19.44
C GLY A 424 70.83 -0.25 20.80
N ASP A 425 71.83 0.62 20.87
CA ASP A 425 72.56 0.95 22.10
C ASP A 425 71.89 2.06 22.95
N GLY A 426 70.90 2.74 22.38
CA GLY A 426 70.13 3.79 23.03
C GLY A 426 70.58 5.23 22.72
N LEU A 427 71.58 5.43 21.85
CA LEU A 427 71.95 6.70 21.25
C LEU A 427 71.35 6.79 19.81
N PRO A 428 70.73 7.91 19.43
CA PRO A 428 70.30 8.11 18.05
C PRO A 428 71.50 8.17 17.09
N ASP A 429 71.39 7.62 15.88
CA ASP A 429 72.41 7.62 14.80
C ASP A 429 73.01 9.02 14.51
N GLU A 430 72.27 10.10 14.76
CA GLU A 430 72.77 11.49 14.59
C GLU A 430 73.67 11.96 15.75
N GLU A 431 73.52 11.35 16.93
CA GLU A 431 74.28 11.63 18.15
C GLU A 431 75.38 10.57 18.43
N ASP A 432 75.31 9.41 17.77
CA ASP A 432 76.25 8.30 17.83
C ASP A 432 77.45 8.46 16.84
N LEU A 433 78.68 8.30 17.34
CA LEU A 433 79.90 8.38 16.53
C LEU A 433 80.14 7.16 15.63
N CYS A 434 79.58 6.01 15.96
CA CYS A 434 79.64 4.79 15.16
C CYS A 434 78.29 4.04 15.12
N PRO A 435 77.33 4.55 14.32
CA PRO A 435 75.93 4.08 14.19
C PRO A 435 75.71 2.67 13.62
N GLY A 436 76.49 1.69 14.00
CA GLY A 436 76.41 0.32 13.51
C GLY A 436 77.20 -0.67 14.35
N ASP A 437 77.84 -0.21 15.42
CA ASP A 437 78.60 -0.99 16.37
C ASP A 437 78.15 -0.54 17.78
N ALA A 438 77.23 -1.30 18.38
CA ALA A 438 76.64 -0.92 19.67
C ALA A 438 77.69 -0.72 20.77
N GLU A 439 77.56 0.39 21.51
CA GLU A 439 78.29 0.72 22.73
C GLU A 439 78.42 -0.47 23.71
N ASP A 440 79.58 -0.61 24.36
CA ASP A 440 79.82 -1.62 25.39
C ASP A 440 79.93 -0.99 26.80
N PRO A 441 78.80 -0.81 27.51
CA PRO A 441 78.74 0.04 28.69
C PRO A 441 79.56 -0.53 29.85
N ASP A 442 80.80 -0.07 29.99
CA ASP A 442 81.79 -0.52 30.95
C ASP A 442 82.28 0.58 31.90
N GLY A 443 81.87 1.83 31.65
CA GLY A 443 82.20 3.02 32.44
C GLY A 443 83.32 3.86 31.86
N PHE A 444 83.84 3.53 30.67
CA PHE A 444 84.76 4.32 29.88
C PHE A 444 84.05 4.84 28.64
N GLU A 445 84.22 6.13 28.33
CA GLU A 445 83.68 6.84 27.16
C GLU A 445 82.22 6.56 26.67
N ASP A 446 81.37 5.89 27.48
CA ASP A 446 79.98 5.44 27.18
C ASP A 446 78.97 6.49 26.65
N GLU A 447 79.34 7.77 26.54
CA GLU A 447 78.49 8.86 26.06
C GLU A 447 78.60 9.10 24.54
N ASP A 448 79.51 8.43 23.82
CA ASP A 448 79.78 8.68 22.41
C ASP A 448 79.24 7.61 21.43
N GLY A 449 78.77 6.47 21.95
CA GLY A 449 78.10 5.41 21.20
C GLY A 449 79.04 4.38 20.61
N CYS A 450 80.34 4.42 20.97
CA CYS A 450 81.33 3.53 20.41
C CYS A 450 81.93 2.53 21.38
N PRO A 451 82.03 1.24 20.99
CA PRO A 451 82.64 0.25 21.85
C PRO A 451 84.17 0.38 21.87
N GLU A 452 84.73 0.37 23.08
CA GLU A 452 86.17 0.40 23.32
C GLU A 452 86.72 -0.97 23.72
N GLU A 453 87.29 -1.70 22.76
CA GLU A 453 87.85 -3.03 23.06
C GLU A 453 89.13 -3.01 23.96
N ASP A 454 89.79 -1.87 24.12
CA ASP A 454 91.08 -1.66 24.84
C ASP A 454 91.17 -0.20 25.36
N ASN A 455 90.68 0.01 26.57
CA ASN A 455 90.43 1.33 27.18
C ASN A 455 91.70 2.14 27.49
N ASP A 456 92.79 1.47 27.84
CA ASP A 456 94.07 2.14 28.15
C ASP A 456 95.10 2.07 27.02
N LEU A 457 94.75 1.40 25.92
CA LEU A 457 95.47 1.32 24.66
C LEU A 457 96.86 0.70 24.81
N ASP A 458 97.02 -0.24 25.74
CA ASP A 458 98.26 -0.97 25.94
C ASP A 458 98.42 -2.16 24.99
N GLY A 459 97.36 -2.56 24.29
CA GLY A 459 97.32 -3.67 23.34
C GLY A 459 96.75 -4.98 23.89
N ILE A 460 96.27 -5.00 25.13
CA ILE A 460 95.53 -6.10 25.76
C ILE A 460 94.07 -5.67 25.85
N ALA A 461 93.17 -6.43 25.22
CA ALA A 461 91.75 -6.10 25.25
C ALA A 461 91.18 -6.18 26.67
N ASP A 462 90.24 -5.30 27.02
CA ASP A 462 89.62 -5.14 28.34
C ASP A 462 89.12 -6.46 28.95
N ALA A 463 88.55 -7.34 28.13
CA ALA A 463 88.08 -8.65 28.56
C ALA A 463 89.18 -9.61 29.05
N LEU A 464 90.45 -9.32 28.72
CA LEU A 464 91.64 -10.07 29.08
C LEU A 464 92.55 -9.31 30.05
N ASP A 465 92.26 -8.03 30.30
CA ASP A 465 93.03 -7.12 31.13
C ASP A 465 92.59 -7.16 32.61
N GLN A 466 93.54 -7.26 33.56
CA GLN A 466 93.24 -7.20 34.99
C GLN A 466 93.14 -5.77 35.54
N CYS A 467 93.70 -4.78 34.84
CA CYS A 467 93.65 -3.36 35.13
C CYS A 467 93.23 -2.51 33.90
N PRO A 468 92.02 -2.71 33.32
CA PRO A 468 91.62 -2.14 32.00
C PRO A 468 91.72 -0.60 31.82
N GLY A 469 91.94 0.16 32.90
CA GLY A 469 92.09 1.62 32.83
C GLY A 469 93.51 2.11 33.13
N VAL A 470 94.51 1.23 33.14
CA VAL A 470 95.89 1.55 33.51
C VAL A 470 96.88 0.73 32.66
N ALA A 471 97.36 1.37 31.60
CA ALA A 471 98.27 0.74 30.65
C ALA A 471 99.49 0.03 31.28
N GLU A 472 99.75 -1.18 30.81
CA GLU A 472 100.91 -2.00 31.09
C GLU A 472 102.25 -1.29 30.78
N ASP A 473 103.28 -1.54 31.58
CA ASP A 473 104.59 -0.90 31.44
C ASP A 473 105.63 -1.73 30.66
N TYR A 474 105.28 -2.97 30.32
CA TYR A 474 106.05 -3.90 29.47
C TYR A 474 107.51 -4.08 29.94
N ASP A 475 107.71 -4.29 31.25
CA ASP A 475 109.05 -4.43 31.85
C ASP A 475 109.67 -5.83 31.75
N GLY A 476 108.90 -6.83 31.28
CA GLY A 476 109.31 -8.23 31.17
C GLY A 476 108.86 -9.13 32.33
N VAL A 477 108.07 -8.60 33.26
CA VAL A 477 107.36 -9.32 34.33
C VAL A 477 105.88 -9.26 33.99
N ALA A 478 105.21 -10.41 34.08
CA ALA A 478 103.77 -10.62 33.86
C ALA A 478 103.03 -9.82 32.77
N ASP A 479 103.72 -9.30 31.73
CA ASP A 479 103.22 -8.47 30.62
C ASP A 479 101.99 -9.01 29.83
N GLU A 480 101.47 -10.19 30.15
CA GLU A 480 100.25 -10.76 29.55
C GLU A 480 98.99 -10.47 30.39
N ASP A 481 99.11 -9.79 31.54
CA ASP A 481 98.01 -9.58 32.49
C ASP A 481 97.44 -8.15 32.59
N GLY A 482 98.06 -7.19 31.90
CA GLY A 482 97.53 -5.83 31.71
C GLY A 482 97.66 -4.93 32.93
N CYS A 483 98.56 -5.23 33.87
CA CYS A 483 98.72 -4.47 35.10
C CYS A 483 100.20 -4.12 35.37
N PRO A 484 100.56 -2.83 35.49
CA PRO A 484 101.92 -2.46 35.85
C PRO A 484 102.29 -2.89 37.30
N GLU A 485 103.52 -3.39 37.51
CA GLU A 485 103.98 -4.00 38.78
C GLU A 485 104.67 -3.12 39.85
#